data_AF-A0A944L728-F1
#
_entry.id   AF-A0A944L728-F1
#
_cell.length_a   1.000
_cell.length_b   1.000
_cell.length_c   1.000
_cell.angle_alpha   90.00
_cell.angle_beta   90.00
_cell.angle_gamma   90.00
#
_symmetry.space_group_name_H-M   'P 1'
#
loop_
_entity.id
_entity.type
_entity.pdbx_description
1 polymer ?
#
loop_
_entity_poly.entity_id
_entity_poly.type
_entity_poly.pdbx_seq_one_letter_code
_entity_poly.pdbx_strand_id
1 'polypeptide(L)'
;MLSLVANVQTFGFSLLNRLREERGATAVEYGIMVGLIAVVIIVAVTLLGGTLDDMFTQVQCSIRGKAYTAGASAGLGTCAA
;
A
#
# COMPACT_ATOMS: atom_id res chain seq x y z
N MET A 1 -50.21 -12.53 -23.91
CA MET A 1 -49.49 -13.13 -22.77
C MET A 1 -47.97 -12.96 -22.86
N LEU A 2 -47.39 -12.85 -24.06
CA LEU A 2 -45.95 -12.63 -24.25
C LEU A 2 -45.43 -11.25 -23.76
N SER A 3 -46.23 -10.19 -23.91
CA SER A 3 -45.82 -8.81 -23.53
C SER A 3 -45.66 -8.63 -22.01
N LEU A 4 -46.43 -9.37 -21.20
CA LEU A 4 -46.34 -9.30 -19.74
C LEU A 4 -45.07 -9.99 -19.23
N VAL A 5 -44.70 -11.13 -19.83
CA VAL A 5 -43.43 -11.82 -19.55
C VAL A 5 -42.23 -10.98 -20.00
N ALA A 6 -42.30 -10.33 -21.17
CA ALA A 6 -41.22 -9.47 -21.65
C ALA A 6 -40.95 -8.27 -20.72
N ASN A 7 -41.99 -7.58 -20.26
CA ASN A 7 -41.83 -6.45 -19.32
C ASN A 7 -41.29 -6.91 -17.95
N VAL A 8 -41.71 -8.08 -17.47
CA VAL A 8 -41.19 -8.66 -16.21
C VAL A 8 -39.72 -9.09 -16.34
N GLN A 9 -39.31 -9.63 -17.48
CA GLN A 9 -37.92 -10.03 -17.73
C GLN A 9 -36.98 -8.83 -17.85
N THR A 10 -37.38 -7.76 -18.56
CA THR A 10 -36.57 -6.54 -18.68
C THR A 10 -36.41 -5.84 -17.33
N PHE A 11 -37.43 -5.90 -16.47
CA PHE A 11 -37.39 -5.34 -15.12
C PHE A 11 -36.48 -6.15 -14.16
N GLY A 12 -36.51 -7.49 -14.23
CA GLY A 12 -35.61 -8.32 -13.42
C GLY A 12 -34.13 -8.14 -13.81
N PHE A 13 -33.85 -8.02 -15.10
CA PHE A 13 -32.50 -7.80 -15.61
C PHE A 13 -31.95 -6.41 -15.23
N SER A 14 -32.76 -5.35 -15.29
CA SER A 14 -32.34 -4.00 -14.89
C SER A 14 -32.05 -3.88 -13.40
N LEU A 15 -32.77 -4.62 -12.55
CA LEU A 15 -32.54 -4.64 -11.11
C LEU A 15 -31.23 -5.36 -10.75
N LEU A 16 -30.94 -6.49 -11.40
CA LEU A 16 -29.67 -7.23 -11.23
C LEU A 16 -28.45 -6.41 -11.71
N ASN A 17 -28.59 -5.63 -12.78
CA ASN A 17 -27.53 -4.75 -13.28
C ASN A 17 -27.27 -3.58 -12.32
N ARG A 18 -28.33 -2.93 -11.83
CA ARG A 18 -28.25 -1.83 -10.83
C ARG A 18 -27.53 -2.25 -9.54
N LEU A 19 -27.80 -3.46 -9.04
CA LEU A 19 -27.12 -4.01 -7.86
C LEU A 19 -25.62 -4.27 -8.08
N ARG A 20 -25.18 -4.45 -9.34
CA ARG A 20 -23.77 -4.61 -9.70
C ARG A 20 -23.06 -3.27 -9.91
N GLU A 21 -23.72 -2.27 -10.49
CA GLU A 21 -23.13 -0.94 -10.71
C GLU A 21 -22.78 -0.23 -9.39
N GLU A 22 -23.61 -0.32 -8.34
CA GLU A 22 -23.35 0.40 -7.08
C GLU A 22 -22.24 -0.23 -6.23
N ARG A 23 -22.06 -1.55 -6.32
CA ARG A 23 -20.92 -2.24 -5.66
C ARG A 23 -19.59 -1.96 -6.34
N GLY A 24 -19.59 -1.70 -7.65
CA GLY A 24 -18.39 -1.35 -8.41
C GLY A 24 -17.91 0.09 -8.15
N ALA A 25 -18.85 1.04 -8.09
CA ALA A 25 -18.52 2.45 -7.84
C ALA A 25 -17.92 2.67 -6.43
N THR A 26 -18.45 1.98 -5.42
CA THR A 26 -17.97 2.06 -4.04
C THR A 26 -16.59 1.41 -3.83
N ALA A 27 -16.25 0.36 -4.58
CA ALA A 27 -14.93 -0.29 -4.49
C ALA A 27 -13.77 0.64 -4.88
N VAL A 28 -13.99 1.52 -5.86
CA VAL A 28 -12.96 2.45 -6.34
C VAL A 28 -12.73 3.61 -5.37
N GLU A 29 -13.79 4.08 -4.71
CA GLU A 29 -13.72 5.18 -3.74
C GLU A 29 -12.91 4.80 -2.50
N TYR A 30 -13.21 3.64 -1.89
CA TYR A 30 -12.40 3.10 -0.80
C TYR A 30 -11.00 2.69 -1.29
N GLY A 31 -10.87 2.23 -2.54
CA GLY A 31 -9.59 1.90 -3.14
C GLY A 31 -8.63 3.08 -3.22
N ILE A 32 -9.12 4.28 -3.56
CA ILE A 32 -8.29 5.49 -3.62
C ILE A 32 -7.87 5.96 -2.22
N MET A 33 -8.75 5.85 -1.22
CA MET A 33 -8.44 6.21 0.17
C MET A 33 -7.34 5.31 0.74
N VAL A 34 -7.47 3.99 0.53
CA VAL A 34 -6.45 3.01 0.94
C VAL A 34 -5.16 3.21 0.14
N GLY A 35 -5.26 3.55 -1.14
CA GLY A 35 -4.09 3.84 -1.99
C GLY A 35 -3.24 5.01 -1.46
N LEU A 36 -3.87 6.10 -1.01
CA LEU A 36 -3.14 7.22 -0.42
C LEU A 36 -2.46 6.84 0.90
N ILE A 37 -3.13 6.06 1.74
CA ILE A 37 -2.56 5.55 3.00
C ILE A 37 -1.34 4.66 2.70
N ALA A 38 -1.43 3.79 1.69
CA ALA A 38 -0.33 2.92 1.29
C ALA A 38 0.93 3.71 0.90
N VAL A 39 0.78 4.80 0.13
CA VAL A 39 1.91 5.67 -0.24
C VAL A 39 2.57 6.28 1.00
N VAL A 40 1.78 6.79 1.95
CA VAL A 40 2.30 7.36 3.20
C VAL A 40 3.06 6.31 4.01
N ILE A 41 2.52 5.10 4.11
CA ILE A 41 3.17 3.98 4.82
C ILE A 41 4.50 3.63 4.16
N ILE A 42 4.55 3.54 2.82
CA ILE A 42 5.79 3.23 2.10
C ILE A 42 6.86 4.28 2.42
N VAL A 43 6.52 5.56 2.37
CA VAL A 43 7.47 6.65 2.69
C VAL A 43 7.93 6.57 4.16
N ALA A 44 7.02 6.31 5.10
CA ALA A 44 7.39 6.17 6.50
C ALA A 44 8.34 4.98 6.74
N VAL A 45 8.05 3.84 6.11
CA VAL A 45 8.86 2.62 6.25
C VAL A 45 10.22 2.76 5.57
N THR A 46 10.34 3.46 4.45
CA THR A 46 11.66 3.67 3.81
C THR A 46 12.58 4.54 4.67
N LEU A 47 12.05 5.62 5.25
CA LEU A 47 12.79 6.47 6.18
C LEU A 47 13.20 5.71 7.43
N LEU A 48 12.25 5.00 8.05
CA LEU A 48 12.51 4.21 9.25
C LEU A 48 13.48 3.06 8.97
N GLY A 49 13.31 2.37 7.84
CA GLY A 49 14.17 1.27 7.42
C GLY A 49 15.63 1.69 7.29
N GLY A 50 15.91 2.85 6.71
CA GLY A 50 17.27 3.39 6.65
C GLY A 50 17.88 3.63 8.03
N THR A 51 17.11 4.22 8.96
CA THR A 51 17.61 4.44 10.34
C THR A 51 17.85 3.14 11.10
N LEU A 52 17.01 2.12 10.89
CA LEU A 52 17.19 0.81 11.50
C LEU A 52 18.43 0.11 10.96
N ASP A 53 18.67 0.18 9.65
CA ASP A 53 19.88 -0.36 9.02
C ASP A 53 21.15 0.28 9.61
N ASP A 54 21.17 1.60 9.76
CA ASP A 54 22.30 2.31 10.37
C ASP A 54 22.53 1.88 11.84
N MET A 55 21.47 1.66 12.62
CA MET A 55 21.58 1.14 14.00
C MET A 55 22.18 -0.27 14.02
N PHE A 56 21.72 -1.18 13.15
CA PHE A 56 22.30 -2.51 13.05
C PHE A 56 23.75 -2.47 12.58
N THR A 57 24.06 -1.60 11.62
CA THR A 57 25.43 -1.36 11.14
C THR A 57 26.30 -0.82 12.28
N GLN A 58 25.83 0.10 13.10
CA GLN A 58 26.61 0.61 14.24
C GLN A 58 26.92 -0.48 15.26
N VAL A 59 25.95 -1.35 15.56
CA VAL A 59 26.15 -2.51 16.43
C VAL A 59 27.17 -3.47 15.81
N GLN A 60 27.08 -3.74 14.50
CA GLN A 60 28.03 -4.62 13.81
C GLN A 60 29.46 -4.05 13.86
N CYS A 61 29.63 -2.73 13.72
CA CYS A 61 30.94 -2.09 13.77
C CYS A 61 31.54 -2.23 15.17
N SER A 62 30.72 -1.98 16.20
CA SER A 62 31.11 -2.09 17.61
C SER A 62 31.59 -3.50 17.95
N ILE A 63 30.89 -4.54 17.46
CA ILE A 63 31.28 -5.93 17.67
C ILE A 63 32.56 -6.28 16.91
N ARG A 64 32.79 -5.68 15.73
CA ARG A 64 33.99 -5.90 14.92
C ARG A 64 35.19 -5.04 15.31
N GLY A 65 35.06 -4.19 16.34
CA GLY A 65 36.11 -3.26 16.76
C GLY A 65 36.41 -2.16 15.73
N LYS A 66 35.43 -1.83 14.89
CA LYS A 66 35.54 -0.85 13.80
C LYS A 66 34.74 0.42 14.10
N ALA A 67 35.16 1.55 13.54
CA ALA A 67 34.43 2.80 13.69
C ALA A 67 33.25 2.88 12.70
N TYR A 68 32.09 3.29 13.21
CA TYR A 68 30.93 3.61 12.36
C TYR A 68 31.17 4.95 11.64
N THR A 69 30.95 4.95 10.33
CA THR A 69 30.94 6.16 9.50
C THR A 69 29.54 6.38 8.96
N ALA A 70 28.96 7.54 9.24
CA ALA A 70 27.63 7.88 8.73
C ALA A 70 27.68 8.13 7.21
N GLY A 71 26.76 7.51 6.48
CA GLY A 71 26.57 7.74 5.05
C GLY A 71 25.86 9.06 4.75
N ALA A 72 25.81 9.44 3.48
CA ALA A 72 25.15 10.68 3.03
C ALA A 72 23.61 10.67 3.21
N SER A 73 23.02 9.49 3.41
CA SER A 73 21.60 9.27 3.67
C SER A 73 21.41 8.07 4.61
N ALA A 74 20.23 7.99 5.24
CA ALA A 74 19.89 6.90 6.16
C ALA A 74 19.99 5.52 5.47
N GLY A 75 20.67 4.58 6.11
CA GLY A 75 20.91 3.21 5.63
C GLY A 75 22.15 3.04 4.75
N LEU A 76 23.04 4.04 4.71
CA LEU A 76 24.31 3.99 3.98
C LEU A 76 25.51 4.12 4.92
N GLY A 77 25.30 4.01 6.23
CA GLY A 77 26.37 3.93 7.20
C GLY A 77 27.25 2.71 6.94
N THR A 78 28.57 2.87 7.07
CA THR A 78 29.52 1.77 6.86
C THR A 78 30.51 1.66 8.01
N CYS A 79 31.02 0.45 8.23
CA CYS A 79 32.13 0.23 9.14
C CYS A 79 33.45 0.46 8.40
N ALA A 80 34.06 1.62 8.62
CA ALA A 80 35.43 1.84 8.17
C ALA A 80 36.40 1.04 9.04
N ALA A 81 37.53 0.63 8.44
CA ALA A 81 38.55 -0.17 9.12
C ALA A 81 39.18 0.57 10.30
#